data_AF-D1YTP1-F1
#
_entry.id   AF-D1YTP1-F1
#
_cell.length_a   1.000
_cell.length_b   1.000
_cell.length_c   1.000
_cell.angle_alpha   90.00
_cell.angle_beta   90.00
_cell.angle_gamma   90.00
#
_symmetry.space_group_name_H-M   'P 1'
#
loop_
_entity.id
_entity.type
_entity.pdbx_description
1 polymer ?
#
loop_
_entity_poly.entity_id
_entity_poly.type
_entity_poly.pdbx_seq_one_letter_code
_entity_poly.pdbx_strand_id
1 'polypeptide(L)'
;MVYFIFLFMIMLVLGIIGVASNPAPYFAALGLVLAAAGGCGILAGYGGSFISLVLFLIYLGGMLVVFAYSAALAAEPYPEGWGDWSVLGRVVGCFVLCFLGIFLGGGRFEYYCGVVDEHQEFSVLRGDFSGVSFMYSLGGEMLIVCGWALLLALFVVLELTRGRSRGALRAV
;
A
#
# COMPACT_ATOMS: atom_id res chain seq x y z
N MET A 1 -9.63 -20.88 -7.73
CA MET A 1 -8.59 -19.86 -7.42
C MET A 1 -8.88 -18.53 -8.08
N VAL A 2 -9.23 -18.50 -9.37
CA VAL A 2 -9.55 -17.25 -10.11
C VAL A 2 -10.60 -16.37 -9.41
N TYR A 3 -11.68 -16.94 -8.87
CA TYR A 3 -12.70 -16.16 -8.14
C TYR A 3 -12.17 -15.46 -6.88
N PHE A 4 -11.24 -16.07 -6.14
CA PHE A 4 -10.63 -15.45 -4.96
C PHE A 4 -9.71 -14.30 -5.36
N ILE A 5 -8.90 -14.50 -6.41
CA ILE A 5 -8.04 -13.44 -6.96
C ILE A 5 -8.88 -12.28 -7.49
N PHE A 6 -9.99 -12.58 -8.18
CA PHE A 6 -10.92 -11.57 -8.67
C PHE A 6 -11.58 -10.78 -7.52
N LEU A 7 -11.98 -11.45 -6.43
CA LEU A 7 -12.49 -10.79 -5.23
C LEU A 7 -11.44 -9.87 -4.61
N PHE A 8 -10.19 -10.33 -4.48
CA PHE A 8 -9.11 -9.49 -3.95
C PHE A 8 -8.75 -8.32 -4.87
N MET A 9 -8.88 -8.47 -6.19
CA MET A 9 -8.77 -7.37 -7.15
C MET A 9 -9.87 -6.32 -6.94
N ILE A 10 -11.12 -6.75 -6.76
CA ILE A 10 -12.22 -5.84 -6.43
C ILE A 10 -11.94 -5.12 -5.12
N MET A 11 -11.52 -5.84 -4.08
CA MET A 11 -11.16 -5.27 -2.77
C MET A 11 -10.05 -4.21 -2.90
N LEU A 12 -9.03 -4.50 -3.71
CA LEU A 12 -7.92 -3.58 -3.98
C LEU A 12 -8.42 -2.30 -4.68
N VAL A 13 -9.23 -2.44 -5.74
CA VAL A 13 -9.76 -1.30 -6.49
C VAL A 13 -10.68 -0.45 -5.61
N LEU A 14 -11.59 -1.07 -4.86
CA LEU A 14 -12.47 -0.36 -3.93
C LEU A 14 -11.68 0.37 -2.83
N GLY A 15 -10.64 -0.27 -2.29
CA GLY A 15 -9.75 0.37 -1.32
C GLY A 15 -9.04 1.59 -1.88
N ILE A 16 -8.48 1.49 -3.09
CA ILE A 16 -7.80 2.61 -3.76
C ILE A 16 -8.77 3.74 -4.08
N ILE A 17 -9.97 3.44 -4.59
CA ILE A 17 -11.01 4.45 -4.85
C ILE A 17 -11.39 5.16 -3.54
N GLY A 18 -11.51 4.40 -2.44
CA GLY A 18 -11.82 4.95 -1.12
C GLY A 18 -10.75 5.92 -0.59
N VAL A 19 -9.49 5.75 -0.98
CA VAL A 19 -8.39 6.67 -0.64
C VAL A 19 -8.34 7.84 -1.62
N ALA A 20 -8.52 7.58 -2.92
CA ALA A 20 -8.45 8.57 -4.00
C ALA A 20 -9.58 9.60 -3.96
N SER A 21 -10.74 9.25 -3.39
CA SER A 21 -11.83 10.19 -3.16
C SER A 21 -11.50 11.28 -2.13
N ASN A 22 -10.33 11.18 -1.48
CA ASN A 22 -9.81 12.10 -0.48
C ASN A 22 -10.85 12.42 0.62
N PRO A 23 -11.37 11.39 1.32
CA PRO A 23 -12.15 11.59 2.53
C PRO A 23 -11.22 11.98 3.68
N ALA A 24 -11.78 12.31 4.83
CA ALA A 24 -10.94 12.64 5.97
C ALA A 24 -10.04 11.45 6.42
N PRO A 25 -8.87 11.71 7.04
CA PRO A 25 -7.79 10.72 7.17
C PRO A 25 -8.17 9.40 7.86
N TYR A 26 -9.04 9.42 8.86
CA TYR A 26 -9.53 8.20 9.53
C TYR A 26 -10.35 7.29 8.60
N PHE A 27 -11.16 7.86 7.70
CA PHE A 27 -11.89 7.08 6.70
C PHE A 27 -10.96 6.60 5.57
N ALA A 28 -9.99 7.42 5.18
CA ALA A 28 -8.96 7.02 4.22
C ALA A 28 -8.13 5.83 4.73
N ALA A 29 -7.83 5.78 6.04
CA ALA A 29 -7.13 4.65 6.67
C ALA A 29 -7.86 3.32 6.45
N LEU A 30 -9.20 3.30 6.52
CA LEU A 30 -9.98 2.09 6.27
C LEU A 30 -9.89 1.64 4.80
N GLY A 31 -9.90 2.58 3.85
CA GLY A 31 -9.66 2.29 2.44
C GLY A 31 -8.26 1.71 2.18
N LEU A 32 -7.25 2.25 2.87
CA LEU A 32 -5.88 1.74 2.89
C LEU A 32 -5.79 0.30 3.43
N VAL A 33 -6.51 -0.02 4.52
CA VAL A 33 -6.59 -1.40 5.04
C VAL A 33 -7.16 -2.35 3.98
N LEU A 34 -8.28 -1.97 3.36
CA LEU A 34 -8.92 -2.76 2.31
C LEU A 34 -7.97 -2.98 1.12
N ALA A 35 -7.31 -1.93 0.66
CA ALA A 35 -6.37 -2.00 -0.46
C ALA A 35 -5.18 -2.92 -0.15
N ALA A 36 -4.59 -2.78 1.03
CA ALA A 36 -3.46 -3.60 1.46
C ALA A 36 -3.84 -5.07 1.64
N ALA A 37 -4.99 -5.36 2.24
CA ALA A 37 -5.48 -6.73 2.40
C ALA A 37 -5.79 -7.39 1.04
N GLY A 38 -6.41 -6.66 0.12
CA GLY A 38 -6.62 -7.11 -1.26
C GLY A 38 -5.30 -7.39 -1.98
N GLY A 39 -4.34 -6.46 -1.89
CA GLY A 39 -2.99 -6.62 -2.45
C GLY A 39 -2.25 -7.83 -1.88
N CYS A 40 -2.29 -8.02 -0.56
CA CYS A 40 -1.69 -9.18 0.10
C CYS A 40 -2.34 -10.49 -0.38
N GLY A 41 -3.67 -10.53 -0.54
CA GLY A 41 -4.41 -11.68 -1.05
C GLY A 41 -4.03 -12.03 -2.48
N ILE A 42 -3.82 -11.03 -3.34
CA ILE A 42 -3.34 -11.20 -4.72
C ILE A 42 -1.92 -11.77 -4.73
N LEU A 43 -0.99 -11.17 -3.99
CA LEU A 43 0.39 -11.64 -3.91
C LEU A 43 0.46 -13.08 -3.37
N ALA A 44 -0.26 -13.38 -2.30
CA ALA A 44 -0.34 -14.73 -1.74
C ALA A 44 -0.94 -15.73 -2.75
N GLY A 45 -1.93 -15.30 -3.53
CA GLY A 45 -2.57 -16.10 -4.59
C GLY A 45 -1.64 -16.44 -5.76
N TYR A 46 -0.65 -15.58 -6.06
CA TYR A 46 0.39 -15.85 -7.07
C TYR A 46 1.63 -16.56 -6.52
N GLY A 47 1.64 -16.93 -5.23
CA GLY A 47 2.77 -17.58 -4.58
C GLY A 47 3.77 -16.65 -3.91
N GLY A 48 3.52 -15.34 -3.91
CA GLY A 48 4.32 -14.30 -3.26
C GLY A 48 4.12 -14.21 -1.73
N SER A 49 4.24 -15.31 -1.00
CA SER A 49 3.89 -15.37 0.44
C SER A 49 4.81 -14.55 1.34
N PHE A 50 6.09 -14.41 1.02
CA PHE A 50 6.99 -13.60 1.85
C PHE A 50 6.70 -12.11 1.65
N ILE A 51 6.57 -11.70 0.39
CA ILE A 51 6.34 -10.31 0.03
C ILE A 51 4.96 -9.85 0.52
N SER A 52 3.94 -10.70 0.50
CA SER A 52 2.62 -10.38 1.07
C SER A 52 2.69 -10.12 2.58
N LEU A 53 3.45 -10.93 3.34
CA LEU A 53 3.67 -10.71 4.77
C LEU A 53 4.45 -9.42 5.05
N VAL A 54 5.48 -9.12 4.25
CA VAL A 54 6.24 -7.87 4.36
C VAL A 54 5.34 -6.66 4.11
N LEU A 55 4.50 -6.71 3.07
CA LEU A 55 3.51 -5.66 2.79
C LEU A 55 2.55 -5.51 3.97
N PHE A 56 1.99 -6.60 4.46
CA PHE A 56 1.08 -6.58 5.60
C PHE A 56 1.74 -5.94 6.84
N LEU A 57 2.95 -6.38 7.20
CA LEU A 57 3.64 -5.91 8.40
C LEU A 57 4.10 -4.45 8.29
N ILE A 58 4.75 -4.06 7.19
CA ILE A 58 5.30 -2.70 7.06
C ILE A 58 4.18 -1.69 6.78
N TYR A 59 3.22 -2.04 5.92
CA TYR A 59 2.16 -1.13 5.51
C TYR A 59 1.06 -1.02 6.58
N LEU A 60 0.47 -2.13 7.00
CA LEU A 60 -0.60 -2.11 8.01
C LEU A 60 -0.06 -1.99 9.43
N GLY A 61 1.02 -2.70 9.75
CA GLY A 61 1.61 -2.64 11.09
C GLY A 61 2.42 -1.37 11.35
N GLY A 62 3.22 -0.93 10.38
CA GLY A 62 4.09 0.23 10.53
C GLY A 62 3.41 1.54 10.15
N MET A 63 3.25 1.75 8.84
CA MET A 63 2.85 3.06 8.30
C MET A 63 1.42 3.44 8.67
N LEU A 64 0.48 2.49 8.69
CA LEU A 64 -0.91 2.79 9.02
C LEU A 64 -1.07 3.20 10.48
N VAL A 65 -0.31 2.60 11.41
CA VAL A 65 -0.37 2.97 12.84
C VAL A 65 0.13 4.41 13.04
N VAL A 66 1.24 4.79 12.40
CA VAL A 66 1.77 6.16 12.46
C VAL A 66 0.81 7.15 11.80
N PHE A 67 0.18 6.74 10.68
CA PHE A 67 -0.84 7.53 10.00
C PHE A 67 -2.09 7.74 10.87
N ALA A 68 -2.60 6.69 11.50
CA ALA A 68 -3.75 6.77 12.40
C ALA A 68 -3.46 7.64 13.63
N TYR A 69 -2.25 7.55 14.19
CA TYR A 69 -1.81 8.41 15.29
C TYR A 69 -1.78 9.90 14.88
N SER A 70 -1.22 10.19 13.70
CA SER A 70 -1.16 11.55 13.16
C SER A 70 -2.55 12.09 12.80
N ALA A 71 -3.42 11.24 12.25
CA ALA A 71 -4.81 11.56 11.95
C ALA A 71 -5.61 11.88 13.22
N ALA A 72 -5.35 11.17 14.32
CA ALA A 72 -5.97 11.46 15.62
C ALA A 72 -5.51 12.82 16.19
N LEU A 73 -4.24 13.19 15.99
CA LEU A 73 -3.72 14.50 16.39
C LEU A 73 -4.25 15.65 15.52
N ALA A 74 -4.58 15.38 14.26
CA ALA A 74 -5.13 16.34 13.30
C ALA A 74 -6.67 16.26 13.17
N ALA A 75 -7.35 15.66 14.15
CA ALA A 75 -8.79 15.43 14.06
C ALA A 75 -9.57 16.75 14.11
N GLU A 76 -10.19 17.11 12.99
CA GLU A 76 -11.12 18.24 12.88
C GLU A 76 -12.50 17.88 13.49
N PRO A 77 -13.23 18.85 14.07
CA PRO A 77 -14.52 18.61 14.73
C PRO A 77 -15.65 18.19 13.77
N TYR A 78 -15.53 18.50 12.47
CA TYR A 78 -16.51 18.13 11.44
C TYR A 78 -15.82 17.28 10.35
N PRO A 79 -15.72 15.96 10.57
CA PRO A 79 -15.07 15.06 9.64
C PRO A 79 -15.79 14.97 8.29
N GLU A 80 -15.10 15.24 7.16
CA GLU A 80 -15.63 14.89 5.83
C GLU A 80 -15.73 13.37 5.68
N GLY A 81 -16.96 12.85 5.73
CA GLY A 81 -17.27 11.44 5.63
C GLY A 81 -17.56 10.98 4.20
N TRP A 82 -17.62 9.66 4.01
CA TRP A 82 -18.03 9.08 2.71
C TRP A 82 -19.47 9.44 2.32
N GLY A 83 -20.31 9.83 3.29
CA GLY A 83 -21.69 10.26 3.06
C GLY A 83 -21.84 11.70 2.58
N ASP A 84 -20.76 12.49 2.58
CA ASP A 84 -20.84 13.87 2.13
C ASP A 84 -20.90 13.96 0.60
N TRP A 85 -21.78 14.83 0.10
CA TRP A 85 -22.02 15.01 -1.33
C TRP A 85 -20.74 15.31 -2.12
N SER A 86 -19.77 16.02 -1.52
CA SER A 86 -18.48 16.35 -2.13
C SER A 86 -17.59 15.10 -2.31
N VAL A 87 -17.54 14.21 -1.32
CA VAL A 87 -16.77 12.96 -1.38
C VAL A 87 -17.46 11.98 -2.32
N LEU A 88 -18.80 11.89 -2.25
CA LEU A 88 -19.59 11.00 -3.10
C LEU A 88 -19.43 11.35 -4.59
N GLY A 89 -19.39 12.64 -4.93
CA GLY A 89 -19.08 13.10 -6.29
C GLY A 89 -17.68 12.69 -6.75
N ARG A 90 -16.67 12.76 -5.87
CA ARG A 90 -15.30 12.31 -6.14
C ARG A 90 -15.24 10.79 -6.35
N VAL A 91 -15.93 10.00 -5.52
CA VAL A 91 -16.04 8.54 -5.67
C VAL A 91 -16.62 8.17 -7.03
N VAL A 92 -17.76 8.78 -7.41
CA VAL A 92 -18.38 8.54 -8.72
C VAL A 92 -17.43 8.94 -9.85
N GLY A 93 -16.74 10.07 -9.72
CA GLY A 93 -15.70 10.50 -10.67
C GLY A 93 -14.58 9.47 -10.85
N CYS A 94 -14.06 8.90 -9.74
CA CYS A 94 -13.06 7.85 -9.79
C CYS A 94 -13.57 6.59 -10.51
N PHE A 95 -14.82 6.17 -10.25
CA PHE A 95 -15.41 5.04 -10.97
C PHE A 95 -15.51 5.32 -12.47
N VAL A 96 -16.00 6.50 -12.87
CA VAL A 96 -16.10 6.89 -14.28
C VAL A 96 -14.73 6.87 -14.95
N LEU A 97 -13.69 7.36 -14.27
CA LEU A 97 -12.30 7.30 -14.76
C LEU A 97 -11.81 5.86 -14.93
N CYS A 98 -12.08 4.97 -13.96
CA CYS A 98 -11.76 3.55 -14.10
C CYS A 98 -12.48 2.92 -15.29
N PHE A 99 -13.78 3.18 -15.47
CA PHE A 99 -14.55 2.68 -16.61
C PHE A 99 -14.02 3.22 -17.95
N LEU A 100 -13.68 4.50 -18.01
CA LEU A 100 -13.11 5.11 -19.21
C LEU A 100 -11.71 4.52 -19.51
N GLY A 101 -10.90 4.26 -18.49
CA GLY A 101 -9.61 3.59 -18.62
C GLY A 101 -9.73 2.17 -19.17
N ILE A 102 -10.72 1.40 -18.70
CA ILE A 102 -11.01 0.06 -19.22
C ILE A 102 -11.50 0.14 -20.68
N PHE A 103 -12.37 1.09 -21.00
CA PHE A 103 -12.93 1.27 -22.34
C PHE A 103 -11.86 1.70 -23.37
N LEU A 104 -11.01 2.67 -23.00
CA LEU A 104 -9.89 3.15 -23.84
C LEU A 104 -8.74 2.15 -23.92
N GLY A 105 -8.49 1.40 -22.83
CA GLY A 105 -7.48 0.33 -22.78
C GLY A 105 -7.82 -0.88 -23.64
N GLY A 106 -9.01 -0.90 -24.24
CA GLY A 106 -9.35 -1.76 -25.36
C GLY A 106 -9.23 -3.24 -25.05
N GLY A 107 -9.90 -3.74 -24.01
CA GLY A 107 -10.32 -5.14 -23.85
C GLY A 107 -9.31 -6.25 -24.16
N ARG A 108 -8.00 -5.98 -24.14
CA ARG A 108 -6.95 -6.99 -24.35
C ARG A 108 -6.77 -7.75 -23.05
N PHE A 109 -7.74 -8.59 -22.73
CA PHE A 109 -7.71 -9.59 -21.66
C PHE A 109 -6.82 -10.79 -22.02
N GLU A 110 -5.67 -10.55 -22.66
CA GLU A 110 -4.61 -11.56 -22.78
C GLU A 110 -3.51 -11.32 -21.73
N TYR A 111 -3.89 -10.84 -20.54
CA TYR A 111 -3.01 -10.94 -19.39
C TYR A 111 -3.17 -12.34 -18.83
N TYR A 112 -2.29 -13.23 -19.26
CA TYR A 112 -2.11 -14.54 -18.65
C TYR A 112 -1.72 -14.30 -17.19
N CYS A 113 -2.68 -14.40 -16.27
CA CYS A 113 -2.45 -14.45 -14.83
C CYS A 113 -1.87 -15.82 -14.47
N GLY A 114 -0.70 -16.14 -15.02
CA GLY A 114 0.03 -17.34 -14.68
C GLY A 114 0.32 -17.32 -13.19
N VAL A 115 -0.22 -18.30 -12.47
CA VAL A 115 0.23 -18.59 -11.11
C VAL A 115 1.66 -19.07 -11.22
N VAL A 116 2.61 -18.37 -10.60
CA VAL A 116 4.05 -18.66 -10.69
C VAL A 116 4.36 -20.11 -10.29
N ASP A 117 3.49 -20.72 -9.49
CA ASP A 117 3.56 -22.10 -9.03
C ASP A 117 3.27 -23.18 -10.11
N GLU A 118 2.65 -22.84 -11.25
CA GLU A 118 2.28 -23.86 -12.27
C GLU A 118 3.48 -24.47 -13.02
N HIS A 119 4.69 -23.92 -12.85
CA HIS A 119 5.90 -24.44 -13.47
C HIS A 119 6.93 -25.00 -12.47
N GLN A 120 6.61 -25.03 -11.17
CA GLN A 120 7.60 -25.27 -10.11
C GLN A 120 7.31 -26.50 -9.24
N GLU A 121 6.69 -27.54 -9.81
CA GLU A 121 6.36 -28.81 -9.11
C GLU A 121 7.58 -29.51 -8.45
N PHE A 122 8.82 -29.11 -8.75
CA PHE A 122 10.05 -29.76 -8.26
C PHE A 122 10.95 -28.89 -7.36
N SER A 123 10.57 -27.65 -7.00
CA SER A 123 11.40 -26.84 -6.09
C SER A 123 10.93 -26.94 -4.64
N VAL A 124 11.78 -27.49 -3.76
CA VAL A 124 11.54 -27.54 -2.30
C VAL A 124 11.52 -26.14 -1.66
N LEU A 125 12.14 -25.16 -2.32
CA LEU A 125 12.21 -23.76 -1.88
C LEU A 125 11.45 -22.87 -2.85
N ARG A 126 10.47 -22.13 -2.32
CA ARG A 126 9.73 -21.09 -3.05
C ARG A 126 10.67 -19.92 -3.37
N GLY A 127 10.59 -19.41 -4.60
CA GLY A 127 11.52 -18.39 -5.15
C GLY A 127 11.62 -17.11 -4.31
N ASP A 128 10.55 -16.73 -3.61
CA ASP A 128 10.53 -15.61 -2.68
C ASP A 128 11.63 -15.71 -1.60
N PHE A 129 11.78 -16.88 -0.97
CA PHE A 129 12.70 -17.05 0.15
C PHE A 129 14.16 -17.12 -0.30
N SER A 130 14.41 -17.69 -1.49
CA SER A 130 15.75 -17.67 -2.08
C SER A 130 16.13 -16.27 -2.54
N GLY A 131 15.19 -15.47 -3.07
CA GLY A 131 15.43 -14.05 -3.39
C GLY A 131 15.95 -13.25 -2.19
N VAL A 132 15.37 -13.47 -1.00
CA VAL A 132 15.81 -12.81 0.25
C VAL A 132 17.22 -13.22 0.64
N SER A 133 17.60 -14.49 0.49
CA SER A 133 18.96 -14.92 0.80
C SER A 133 19.99 -14.32 -0.17
N PHE A 134 19.64 -14.16 -1.44
CA PHE A 134 20.49 -13.47 -2.42
C PHE A 134 20.68 -11.97 -2.12
N MET A 135 19.69 -11.31 -1.51
CA MET A 135 19.87 -9.92 -1.06
C MET A 135 21.00 -9.78 -0.04
N TYR A 136 21.17 -10.75 0.86
CA TYR A 136 22.24 -10.71 1.85
C TYR A 136 23.59 -11.18 1.31
N SER A 137 23.62 -12.06 0.31
CA SER A 137 24.88 -12.58 -0.25
C SER A 137 25.49 -11.64 -1.30
N LEU A 138 24.69 -11.20 -2.27
CA LEU A 138 25.15 -10.36 -3.40
C LEU A 138 24.69 -8.89 -3.27
N GLY A 139 23.62 -8.62 -2.53
CA GLY A 139 23.02 -7.30 -2.40
C GLY A 139 23.62 -6.40 -1.31
N GLY A 140 24.80 -6.71 -0.79
CA GLY A 140 25.41 -6.00 0.35
C GLY A 140 25.55 -4.49 0.13
N GLU A 141 25.98 -4.06 -1.06
CA GLU A 141 26.12 -2.63 -1.40
C GLU A 141 24.76 -1.91 -1.37
N MET A 142 23.72 -2.53 -1.93
CA MET A 142 22.36 -1.98 -1.90
C MET A 142 21.82 -1.87 -0.48
N LEU A 143 22.10 -2.86 0.38
CA LEU A 143 21.70 -2.83 1.80
C LEU A 143 22.40 -1.70 2.57
N ILE A 144 23.69 -1.46 2.30
CA ILE A 144 24.43 -0.34 2.90
C ILE A 144 23.81 0.99 2.49
N VAL A 145 23.54 1.20 1.20
CA VAL A 145 22.90 2.44 0.70
C VAL A 145 21.52 2.63 1.33
N CYS A 146 20.71 1.58 1.41
CA CYS A 146 19.37 1.64 2.01
C CYS A 146 19.42 1.97 3.51
N GLY A 147 20.33 1.32 4.26
CA GLY A 147 20.55 1.61 5.67
C GLY A 147 21.03 3.04 5.91
N TRP A 148 21.93 3.54 5.05
CA TRP A 148 22.40 4.92 5.12
C TRP A 148 21.28 5.92 4.83
N ALA A 149 20.43 5.67 3.84
CA ALA A 149 19.27 6.50 3.53
C ALA A 149 18.26 6.55 4.69
N LEU A 150 18.00 5.41 5.35
CA LEU A 150 17.13 5.37 6.53
C LEU A 150 17.71 6.13 7.73
N LEU A 151 19.03 6.05 7.96
CA LEU A 151 19.71 6.84 9.00
C LEU A 151 19.63 8.34 8.70
N LEU A 152 19.87 8.75 7.46
CA LEU A 152 19.71 10.15 7.05
C LEU A 152 18.27 10.62 7.24
N ALA A 153 17.27 9.83 6.84
CA ALA A 153 15.86 10.15 7.04
C ALA A 153 15.53 10.33 8.54
N LEU A 154 16.08 9.49 9.42
CA LEU A 154 15.95 9.65 10.87
C LEU A 154 16.52 10.99 11.35
N PHE A 155 17.73 11.36 10.93
CA PHE A 155 18.31 12.66 11.30
C PHE A 155 17.49 13.83 10.77
N VAL A 156 16.98 13.74 9.54
CA VAL A 156 16.09 14.76 8.96
C VAL A 156 14.84 14.92 9.82
N VAL A 157 14.17 13.82 10.18
CA VAL A 157 12.96 13.86 11.02
C VAL A 157 13.26 14.40 12.42
N LEU A 158 14.39 14.02 13.03
CA LEU A 158 14.81 14.55 14.34
C LEU A 158 15.09 16.05 14.31
N GLU A 159 15.77 16.57 13.29
CA GLU A 159 16.02 18.01 13.16
C GLU A 159 14.74 18.80 12.85
N LEU A 160 13.85 18.25 12.00
CA LEU A 160 12.54 18.86 11.71
C LEU A 160 11.66 18.96 12.97
N THR A 161 11.68 17.92 13.82
CA THR A 161 10.87 17.85 15.04
C THR A 161 11.56 18.46 16.27
N ARG A 162 12.75 19.06 16.13
CA ARG A 162 13.55 19.67 17.20
C ARG A 162 12.96 21.02 17.67
N GLY A 163 11.72 20.96 18.18
CA GLY A 163 10.85 22.08 18.54
C GLY A 163 11.23 22.90 19.77
N ARG A 164 12.50 22.96 20.18
CA ARG A 164 12.93 23.80 21.33
C ARG A 164 13.98 24.87 21.03
N SER A 165 14.64 24.88 19.87
CA SER A 165 15.55 26.00 19.54
C SER A 165 15.75 26.33 18.06
N ARG A 166 15.67 25.38 17.12
CA ARG A 166 15.95 25.62 15.68
C ARG A 166 15.16 24.79 14.65
N GLY A 167 13.97 24.27 14.97
CA GLY A 167 13.10 23.58 13.99
C GLY A 167 12.20 24.53 13.20
N ALA A 168 11.97 24.26 11.91
CA ALA A 168 11.08 25.03 11.02
C ALA A 168 9.59 24.82 11.34
N LEU A 169 9.23 23.66 11.92
CA LEU A 169 7.88 23.32 12.37
C LEU A 169 7.75 23.70 13.85
N ARG A 170 7.51 24.99 14.11
CA ARG A 170 7.08 25.42 15.45
C ARG A 170 5.65 24.92 15.68
N ALA A 171 5.45 24.10 16.71
CA ALA A 171 4.14 23.99 17.31
C ALA A 171 3.77 25.38 17.86
N VAL A 172 2.69 25.95 17.34
CA VAL A 172 2.00 27.09 17.97
C VAL A 172 1.25 26.58 19.19
#